data_AF-A0A7C5ELR7-F1
#
_entry.id   AF-A0A7C5ELR7-F1
#
_cell.length_a   1.000
_cell.length_b   1.000
_cell.length_c   1.000
_cell.angle_alpha   90.00
_cell.angle_beta   90.00
_cell.angle_gamma   90.00
#
_symmetry.space_group_name_H-M   'P 1'
#
loop_
_entity.id
_entity.type
_entity.pdbx_description
1 polymer ?
#
loop_
_entity_poly.entity_id
_entity_poly.type
_entity_poly.pdbx_seq_one_letter_code
_entity_poly.pdbx_strand_id
1 'polypeptide(L)'
;MLKDQDIAVAELAKSVRQTIKFSLRTYKGRRFVDIRTFSPLVEGGEPRPTAKGVSVPPHLWPEFRKVLARVDKALCEQKWLDEEDLGGD
;
A
#
# COMPACT_ATOMS: atom_id res chain seq x y z
N MET A 1 -2.11 6.82 -26.28
CA MET A 1 -2.99 6.67 -25.09
C MET A 1 -2.27 5.78 -24.09
N LEU A 2 -2.17 6.19 -22.82
CA LEU A 2 -1.74 5.27 -21.77
C LEU A 2 -2.86 4.24 -21.55
N LYS A 3 -2.55 2.95 -21.69
CA LYS A 3 -3.50 1.88 -21.40
C LYS A 3 -3.68 1.78 -19.88
N ASP A 4 -4.89 1.48 -19.43
CA ASP A 4 -5.12 1.12 -18.05
C ASP A 4 -4.27 -0.13 -17.74
N GLN A 5 -3.40 -0.02 -16.75
CA GLN A 5 -2.45 -1.05 -16.36
C GLN A 5 -2.30 -1.01 -14.84
N ASP A 6 -2.11 -2.17 -14.24
CA ASP A 6 -1.81 -2.33 -12.82
C ASP A 6 -0.52 -3.17 -12.71
N ILE A 7 0.55 -2.56 -12.21
CA ILE A 7 1.85 -3.22 -12.04
C ILE A 7 2.05 -3.44 -10.55
N ALA A 8 1.94 -4.69 -10.09
CA ALA A 8 2.24 -5.04 -8.71
C ALA A 8 3.74 -4.85 -8.44
N VAL A 9 4.07 -4.12 -7.38
CA VAL A 9 5.44 -3.83 -6.95
C VAL A 9 5.83 -4.69 -5.76
N ALA A 10 4.93 -4.79 -4.77
CA ALA A 10 5.14 -5.56 -3.55
C ALA A 10 3.81 -6.02 -2.95
N GLU A 11 3.87 -7.03 -2.10
CA GLU A 11 2.74 -7.55 -1.34
C GLU A 11 3.13 -7.77 0.12
N LEU A 12 2.21 -7.48 1.05
CA LEU A 12 2.37 -7.68 2.49
C LEU A 12 1.19 -8.50 3.00
N ALA A 13 1.46 -9.68 3.58
CA ALA A 13 0.43 -10.49 4.23
C ALA A 13 -0.07 -9.77 5.49
N LYS A 14 -1.35 -9.37 5.48
CA LYS A 14 -2.02 -8.72 6.62
C LYS A 14 -2.65 -9.75 7.57
N SER A 15 -3.15 -10.84 7.00
CA SER A 15 -3.67 -12.01 7.72
C SER A 15 -3.72 -13.21 6.78
N VAL A 16 -4.15 -14.37 7.29
CA VAL A 16 -4.37 -15.60 6.48
C VAL A 16 -5.26 -15.34 5.26
N ARG A 17 -6.18 -14.36 5.33
CA ARG A 17 -7.16 -14.08 4.27
C ARG A 17 -6.93 -12.73 3.59
N GLN A 18 -5.99 -11.90 4.05
CA GLN A 18 -5.85 -10.54 3.54
C GLN A 18 -4.41 -10.21 3.20
N THR A 19 -4.24 -9.56 2.05
CA THR A 19 -2.94 -9.09 1.56
C THR A 19 -3.06 -7.62 1.21
N ILE A 20 -2.10 -6.81 1.62
CA ILE A 20 -1.96 -5.43 1.14
C ILE A 20 -1.06 -5.49 -0.10
N LYS A 21 -1.58 -5.04 -1.24
CA LYS A 21 -0.80 -4.91 -2.47
C LYS A 21 -0.40 -3.47 -2.69
N PHE A 22 0.85 -3.28 -3.13
CA PHE A 22 1.43 -2.01 -3.52
C PHE A 22 1.63 -2.05 -5.02
N SER A 23 0.98 -1.17 -5.77
CA SER A 23 1.01 -1.22 -7.22
C SER A 23 1.10 0.16 -7.88
N LEU A 24 1.61 0.18 -9.11
CA LEU A 24 1.56 1.35 -9.98
C LEU A 24 0.41 1.17 -10.95
N ARG A 25 -0.59 2.06 -10.83
CA ARG A 25 -1.83 1.96 -11.59
C ARG A 25 -1.99 3.14 -12.54
N THR A 26 -2.44 2.86 -13.76
CA THR A 26 -3.00 3.86 -14.66
C THR A 26 -4.51 3.66 -14.78
N TYR A 27 -5.28 4.73 -14.61
CA TYR A 27 -6.72 4.72 -14.77
C TYR A 27 -7.18 6.02 -15.44
N LYS A 28 -7.89 5.91 -16.57
CA LYS A 28 -8.40 7.06 -17.34
C LYS A 28 -7.29 8.09 -17.64
N GLY A 29 -6.12 7.60 -18.01
CA GLY A 29 -4.94 8.42 -18.35
C GLY A 29 -4.22 9.06 -17.15
N ARG A 30 -4.63 8.77 -15.91
CA ARG A 30 -3.98 9.26 -14.69
C ARG A 30 -3.20 8.13 -14.02
N ARG A 31 -2.02 8.44 -13.50
CA ARG A 31 -1.14 7.51 -12.79
C ARG A 31 -1.33 7.63 -11.29
N PHE A 32 -1.19 6.51 -10.59
CA PHE A 32 -1.32 6.40 -9.14
C PHE A 32 -0.34 5.36 -8.60
N VAL A 33 0.15 5.58 -7.38
CA VAL A 33 0.64 4.52 -6.51
C VAL A 33 -0.55 4.04 -5.68
N ASP A 34 -1.04 2.83 -5.90
CA ASP A 34 -2.17 2.27 -5.16
C ASP A 34 -1.67 1.33 -4.06
N ILE A 35 -2.15 1.53 -2.84
CA ILE A 35 -1.88 0.68 -1.68
C ILE A 35 -3.24 0.20 -1.18
N ARG A 36 -3.57 -1.07 -1.42
CA ARG A 36 -4.94 -1.57 -1.21
C ARG A 36 -4.97 -2.94 -0.59
N THR A 37 -5.93 -3.15 0.31
CA THR A 37 -6.21 -4.47 0.88
C THR A 37 -7.01 -5.29 -0.12
N PHE A 38 -6.54 -6.50 -0.37
CA PHE A 38 -7.23 -7.55 -1.12
C PHE A 38 -7.72 -8.61 -0.14
N SER A 39 -8.92 -9.11 -0.39
CA SER A 39 -9.57 -10.16 0.41
C SER A 39 -10.41 -11.02 -0.53
N PRO A 40 -10.46 -12.35 -0.33
CA PRO A 40 -11.37 -13.18 -1.09
C PRO A 40 -12.82 -12.94 -0.60
N LEU A 41 -13.79 -13.07 -1.51
CA LEU A 41 -15.22 -12.93 -1.17
C LEU A 41 -15.76 -14.18 -0.45
N VAL A 42 -15.14 -15.34 -0.70
CA VAL A 42 -15.46 -16.64 -0.11
C VAL A 42 -14.15 -17.35 0.24
N GLU A 43 -14.20 -18.30 1.17
CA GLU A 43 -13.02 -19.08 1.54
C GLU A 43 -12.47 -19.86 0.33
N GLY A 44 -11.16 -19.78 0.10
CA GLY A 44 -10.48 -20.37 -1.07
C GLY A 44 -10.68 -19.64 -2.40
N GLY A 45 -11.43 -18.52 -2.42
CA GLY A 45 -11.64 -17.74 -3.64
C GLY A 45 -10.46 -16.82 -4.00
N GLU A 46 -10.48 -16.31 -5.23
CA GLU A 46 -9.49 -15.34 -5.70
C GLU A 46 -9.56 -14.01 -4.93
N PRO A 47 -8.42 -13.46 -4.46
CA PRO A 47 -8.39 -12.18 -3.75
C PRO A 47 -8.88 -11.03 -4.62
N ARG A 48 -9.84 -10.25 -4.12
CA ARG A 48 -10.35 -9.05 -4.81
C ARG A 48 -10.00 -7.77 -4.05
N PRO A 49 -9.78 -6.64 -4.76
CA PRO A 49 -9.51 -5.37 -4.12
C PRO A 49 -10.73 -4.94 -3.30
N THR A 50 -10.48 -4.50 -2.07
CA THR A 50 -11.53 -3.95 -1.21
C THR A 50 -11.59 -2.43 -1.34
N ALA A 51 -12.61 -1.80 -0.75
CA ALA A 51 -12.65 -0.35 -0.61
C ALA A 51 -11.52 0.21 0.28
N LYS A 52 -10.89 -0.64 1.12
CA LYS A 52 -9.81 -0.26 2.04
C LYS A 52 -8.49 -0.12 1.29
N GLY A 53 -8.10 1.12 1.00
CA GLY A 53 -6.84 1.44 0.36
C GLY A 53 -6.76 2.91 0.00
N VAL A 54 -5.57 3.37 -0.36
CA VAL A 54 -5.30 4.73 -0.78
C VAL A 54 -4.62 4.71 -2.15
N SER A 55 -5.05 5.63 -3.02
CA SER A 55 -4.40 5.87 -4.31
C SER A 55 -3.70 7.23 -4.23
N VAL A 56 -2.38 7.24 -4.34
CA VAL A 56 -1.55 8.45 -4.23
C VAL A 56 -1.09 8.87 -5.62
N PRO A 57 -1.43 10.08 -6.10
CA PRO A 57 -0.87 10.60 -7.33
C PRO A 57 0.67 10.70 -7.25
N PRO A 58 1.43 10.36 -8.31
CA PRO A 58 2.90 10.36 -8.26
C PRO A 58 3.53 11.69 -7.82
N HIS A 59 2.92 12.83 -8.14
CA HIS A 59 3.43 14.14 -7.75
C HIS A 59 3.34 14.40 -6.24
N LEU A 60 2.47 13.68 -5.51
CA LEU A 60 2.37 13.75 -4.04
C LEU A 60 3.25 12.72 -3.32
N TRP A 61 3.85 11.77 -4.05
CA TRP A 61 4.63 10.68 -3.45
C TRP A 61 5.81 11.17 -2.57
N PRO A 62 6.58 12.21 -2.95
CA PRO A 62 7.64 12.72 -2.08
C PRO A 62 7.11 13.22 -0.73
N GLU A 63 5.96 13.91 -0.73
CA GLU A 63 5.35 14.41 0.48
C GLU A 63 4.73 13.29 1.32
N PHE A 64 4.08 12.32 0.67
CA PHE A 64 3.58 11.11 1.31
C PHE A 64 4.67 10.39 2.09
N ARG A 65 5.87 10.22 1.51
CA ARG A 65 7.03 9.61 2.18
C ARG A 65 7.52 10.41 3.39
N LYS A 66 7.51 11.74 3.34
CA LYS A 66 7.86 12.56 4.52
C LYS A 66 6.86 12.38 5.64
N VAL A 67 5.58 12.25 5.31
CA VAL A 67 4.53 11.96 6.31
C VAL A 67 4.73 10.58 6.92
N LEU A 68 5.08 9.55 6.12
CA LEU A 68 5.42 8.22 6.66
C LEU A 68 6.59 8.29 7.65
N ALA A 69 7.66 9.01 7.34
CA ALA A 69 8.78 9.19 8.28
C ALA A 69 8.37 9.86 9.60
N ARG A 70 7.31 10.68 9.60
CA ARG A 70 6.73 11.24 10.83
C ARG A 70 5.89 10.21 11.59
N VAL A 71 5.20 9.32 10.88
CA VAL A 71 4.48 8.19 11.48
C VAL A 71 5.47 7.25 12.15
N ASP A 72 6.58 6.93 11.50
CA ASP A 72 7.65 6.09 12.05
C ASP A 72 8.14 6.61 13.41
N LYS A 73 8.46 7.91 13.48
CA LYS A 73 8.83 8.57 14.76
C LYS A 73 7.74 8.45 15.82
N ALA A 74 6.49 8.70 15.44
CA ALA A 74 5.37 8.59 16.37
C ALA A 74 5.16 7.16 16.87
N LEU A 75 5.41 6.14 16.05
CA LEU A 75 5.34 4.73 16.47
C LEU A 75 6.39 4.42 17.55
N CYS A 76 7.62 4.92 17.39
CA CYS A 76 8.68 4.78 18.39
C CYS A 76 8.39 5.56 19.68
N GLU A 77 7.94 6.81 19.56
CA GLU A 77 7.58 7.63 20.73
C GLU A 77 6.46 6.98 21.58
N GLN A 78 5.51 6.32 20.91
CA GLN A 78 4.41 5.59 21.57
C GLN A 78 4.80 4.18 22.02
N LYS A 79 6.04 3.74 21.76
CA LYS A 79 6.54 2.38 22.06
C LYS A 79 5.71 1.27 21.41
N TRP A 80 5.21 1.53 20.21
CA TRP A 80 4.54 0.49 19.40
C TRP A 80 5.55 -0.34 18.60
N LEU A 81 6.70 0.26 18.30
CA LEU A 81 7.87 -0.33 17.64
C LEU A 81 9.12 0.35 18.21
N ASP A 82 10.26 -0.31 18.12
CA ASP A 82 11.56 0.28 18.37
C ASP A 82 12.26 0.68 17.05
N GLU A 83 13.33 1.49 17.10
CA GLU A 83 14.03 1.93 15.89
C GLU A 83 14.60 0.75 15.07
N GLU A 84 14.95 -0.35 15.75
CA GLU A 84 15.44 -1.58 15.13
C GLU A 84 14.36 -2.25 14.27
N ASP A 85 13.08 -2.15 14.64
CA ASP A 85 11.96 -2.73 13.88
C ASP A 85 11.70 -1.97 12.56
N LEU A 86 12.13 -0.70 12.48
CA LEU A 86 11.96 0.16 11.31
C LEU A 86 13.10 0.02 10.29
N GLY A 87 14.19 -0.66 10.66
CA GLY A 87 15.28 -0.98 9.75
C GLY A 87 14.86 -2.06 8.75
N GLY A 88 14.47 -1.65 7.54
CA GLY A 88 14.24 -2.58 6.43
C GLY A 88 15.52 -2.88 5.65
N ASP A 89 15.73 -4.17 5.31
CA ASP A 89 16.70 -4.66 4.31
C ASP A 89 16.49 -4.03 2.91
#